data_AF-A0A2S7EWT8-F1
#
_entry.id   AF-A0A2S7EWT8-F1
#
_cell.length_a   1.000
_cell.length_b   1.000
_cell.length_c   1.000
_cell.angle_alpha   90.00
_cell.angle_beta   90.00
_cell.angle_gamma   90.00
#
_symmetry.space_group_name_H-M   'P 1'
#
loop_
_entity.id
_entity.type
_entity.pdbx_description
1 polymer ?
#
loop_
_entity_poly.entity_id
_entity_poly.type
_entity_poly.pdbx_seq_one_letter_code
_entity_poly.pdbx_strand_id
1 'polypeptide(L)'
;MSNPALFQPLSPHDIADLVAAQQLAWIVSGAAGVLSATPLPVQLECDADGHPLRLLGHFARSNPQWRAFAEEPRATVLLVGPHGYVSPSWFRDRTRAPTWNYATAVFEVDVELRDTSEDASRLLHSLVEDVERERPGAWRIEELGERYRQLSQGVVGFHAKIRSVRTTFKMGQDERDDVFDDILRGLWNTRQHDLAAWMRRFDGGRGADATVAIEPRAKPLDPEIAHFIDSVIAEGRRITAGRTLDWPARREIVEQVRRPWCEGGPIIARTEEIFADTRHGPVRLRIHDPAPGASKPTLGFLHGGGWAMFSLDTHDRVMRELAARAGVAVVGIDYALSPEARYPVALEQVVDVVRWLQANAAKHGLDASRLALGGDSAGGNLTTGALLKLRDDGEGGRIAAALNYYAGYSPDCSPHSRRRYGTDTDMLSAAEIDTFWNQYISRSADRNDPYAHGLLADVGGLPPFFIGVGECDVLAEQNLAMAGKLLASGVGVEVKLYPGAPHSFIEAVSVSSIARQALDDGAAFLRRTFKIGRALSAVRE
;
A
#
# COMPACT_ATOMS: atom_id res chain seq x y z
N MET A 1 14.90 35.89 19.66
CA MET A 1 14.02 34.91 20.35
C MET A 1 14.45 33.54 19.87
N SER A 2 15.01 32.71 20.74
CA SER A 2 15.40 31.34 20.39
C SER A 2 14.17 30.57 19.93
N ASN A 3 14.20 30.00 18.74
CA ASN A 3 13.16 29.08 18.30
C ASN A 3 13.11 27.92 19.31
N PRO A 4 11.94 27.49 19.84
CA PRO A 4 11.88 26.43 20.82
C PRO A 4 12.65 25.21 20.32
N ALA A 5 13.40 24.54 21.20
CA ALA A 5 14.15 23.32 20.84
C ALA A 5 13.26 22.27 20.15
N LEU A 6 11.94 22.33 20.40
CA LEU A 6 10.91 21.46 19.85
C LEU A 6 10.71 21.56 18.33
N PHE A 7 10.98 22.72 17.70
CA PHE A 7 10.72 22.94 16.27
C PHE A 7 12.01 23.00 15.44
N GLN A 8 13.05 22.31 15.93
CA GLN A 8 14.30 22.14 15.22
C GLN A 8 14.23 20.92 14.29
N PRO A 9 15.02 20.90 13.22
CA PRO A 9 15.25 19.67 12.46
C PRO A 9 15.81 18.56 13.37
N LEU A 10 15.49 17.31 13.07
CA LEU A 10 16.02 16.12 13.75
C LEU A 10 17.49 15.87 13.35
N SER A 11 17.86 16.24 12.13
CA SER A 11 19.22 16.11 11.62
C SER A 11 19.60 17.24 10.65
N PRO A 12 20.90 17.50 10.41
CA PRO A 12 21.34 18.45 9.37
C PRO A 12 20.79 18.13 7.97
N HIS A 13 20.57 16.83 7.67
CA HIS A 13 20.04 16.37 6.39
C HIS A 13 18.61 16.87 6.12
N ASP A 14 17.83 17.16 7.17
CA ASP A 14 16.47 17.66 7.00
C ASP A 14 16.45 19.06 6.34
N ILE A 15 17.53 19.82 6.48
CA ILE A 15 17.70 21.12 5.81
C ILE A 15 17.99 20.93 4.32
N ALA A 16 18.79 19.91 3.97
CA ALA A 16 19.04 19.53 2.59
C ALA A 16 17.77 19.04 1.90
N ASP A 17 16.99 18.19 2.57
CA ASP A 17 15.72 17.70 2.05
C ASP A 17 14.70 18.83 1.87
N LEU A 18 14.72 19.84 2.74
CA LEU A 18 13.89 21.03 2.60
C LEU A 18 14.22 21.81 1.33
N VAL A 19 15.51 22.03 1.04
CA VAL A 19 15.96 22.73 -0.17
C VAL A 19 15.71 21.88 -1.43
N ALA A 20 15.87 20.56 -1.35
CA ALA A 20 15.57 19.66 -2.46
C ALA A 20 14.07 19.65 -2.81
N ALA A 21 13.20 19.63 -1.80
CA ALA A 21 11.74 19.65 -1.98
C ALA A 21 11.22 21.02 -2.46
N GLN A 22 11.90 22.11 -2.10
CA GLN A 22 11.58 23.46 -2.54
C GLN A 22 12.85 24.18 -2.98
N GLN A 23 13.17 24.11 -4.27
CA GLN A 23 14.38 24.75 -4.79
C GLN A 23 14.21 26.25 -5.01
N LEU A 24 12.98 26.79 -5.03
CA LEU A 24 12.76 28.22 -5.25
C LEU A 24 12.86 29.01 -3.93
N ALA A 25 13.90 29.84 -3.80
CA ALA A 25 14.18 30.64 -2.61
C ALA A 25 14.11 32.14 -2.89
N TRP A 26 13.73 32.94 -1.90
CA TRP A 26 13.85 34.40 -1.99
C TRP A 26 15.26 34.84 -1.60
N ILE A 27 15.99 35.48 -2.51
CA ILE A 27 17.26 36.14 -2.21
C ILE A 27 16.99 37.61 -1.91
N VAL A 28 17.19 37.99 -0.66
CA VAL A 28 16.95 39.35 -0.16
C VAL A 28 18.29 40.03 0.10
N SER A 29 18.53 41.19 -0.51
CA SER A 29 19.76 41.96 -0.32
C SER A 29 19.51 43.47 -0.38
N GLY A 30 20.48 44.25 0.11
CA GLY A 30 20.39 45.72 0.20
C GLY A 30 20.06 46.22 1.61
N ALA A 31 20.16 47.54 1.79
CA ALA A 31 19.92 48.20 3.07
C ALA A 31 18.42 48.41 3.36
N ALA A 32 18.08 48.64 4.64
CA ALA A 32 16.72 48.96 5.05
C ALA A 32 16.18 50.19 4.27
N GLY A 33 15.07 50.00 3.55
CA GLY A 33 14.45 51.02 2.69
C GLY A 33 14.75 50.89 1.19
N VAL A 34 15.70 50.04 0.77
CA VAL A 34 16.05 49.77 -0.64
C VAL A 34 16.27 48.27 -0.86
N LEU A 35 15.43 47.43 -0.25
CA LEU A 35 15.55 45.98 -0.32
C LEU A 35 15.19 45.47 -1.72
N SER A 36 16.07 44.66 -2.29
CA SER A 36 15.79 43.83 -3.46
C SER A 36 15.46 42.42 -3.01
N ALA A 37 14.40 41.83 -3.57
CA ALA A 37 13.99 40.46 -3.29
C ALA A 37 13.66 39.77 -4.61
N THR A 38 14.45 38.77 -4.99
CA THR A 38 14.20 37.97 -6.21
C THR A 38 14.01 36.50 -5.83
N PRO A 39 12.94 35.84 -6.29
CA PRO A 39 12.81 34.39 -6.17
C PRO A 39 13.69 33.70 -7.22
N LEU A 40 14.62 32.86 -6.77
CA LEU A 40 15.55 32.13 -7.65
C LEU A 40 15.69 30.67 -7.24
N PRO A 41 15.86 29.74 -8.20
CA PRO A 41 16.24 28.37 -7.91
C PRO A 41 17.60 28.33 -7.23
N VAL A 42 17.72 27.52 -6.18
CA VAL A 42 18.97 27.26 -5.46
C VAL A 42 19.19 25.77 -5.26
N GLN A 43 20.45 25.37 -5.28
CA GLN A 43 20.92 24.06 -4.83
C GLN A 43 21.71 24.25 -3.53
N LEU A 44 21.64 23.27 -2.64
CA LEU A 44 22.42 23.26 -1.40
C LEU A 44 23.59 22.30 -1.53
N GLU A 45 24.79 22.80 -1.23
CA GLU A 45 25.95 21.95 -1.01
C GLU A 45 26.19 21.78 0.49
N CYS A 46 26.39 20.53 0.90
CA CYS A 46 26.65 20.13 2.28
C CYS A 46 28.05 19.52 2.45
N ASP A 47 28.55 19.48 3.68
CA ASP A 47 29.71 18.66 4.02
C ASP A 47 29.36 17.16 4.13
N ALA A 48 30.35 16.32 4.45
CA ALA A 48 30.17 14.87 4.57
C ALA A 48 29.18 14.45 5.67
N ASP A 49 28.93 15.31 6.66
CA ASP A 49 28.01 15.07 7.77
C ASP A 49 26.61 15.68 7.50
N GLY A 50 26.41 16.27 6.31
CA GLY A 50 25.15 16.87 5.88
C GLY A 50 24.93 18.30 6.34
N HIS A 51 25.95 19.00 6.85
CA HIS A 51 25.81 20.40 7.26
C HIS A 51 25.83 21.35 6.06
N PRO A 52 24.91 22.34 5.99
CA PRO A 52 24.88 23.33 4.92
C PRO A 52 26.18 24.14 4.80
N LEU A 53 26.85 24.10 3.65
CA LEU A 53 28.07 24.87 3.37
C LEU A 53 27.80 26.11 2.50
N ARG A 54 27.15 25.91 1.35
CA ARG A 54 26.87 26.99 0.39
C ARG A 54 25.61 26.72 -0.41
N LEU A 55 24.96 27.80 -0.84
CA LEU A 55 23.88 27.76 -1.82
C LEU A 55 24.44 28.15 -3.20
N LEU A 56 24.00 27.43 -4.23
CA LEU A 56 24.40 27.65 -5.61
C LEU A 56 23.19 28.10 -6.41
N GLY A 57 23.37 29.03 -7.34
CA GLY A 57 22.29 29.48 -8.22
C GLY A 57 22.79 30.47 -9.27
N HIS A 58 21.85 31.10 -9.97
CA HIS A 58 22.18 32.10 -10.97
C HIS A 58 21.11 33.19 -11.08
N PHE A 59 21.52 34.41 -11.42
CA PHE A 59 20.66 35.50 -11.82
C PHE A 59 20.60 35.60 -13.35
N ALA A 60 19.47 36.03 -13.90
CA ALA A 60 19.48 36.59 -15.25
C ALA A 60 20.31 37.88 -15.25
N ARG A 61 21.13 38.11 -16.28
CA ARG A 61 21.92 39.34 -16.41
C ARG A 61 21.09 40.62 -16.39
N SER A 62 19.84 40.53 -16.83
CA SER A 62 18.86 41.62 -16.81
C SER A 62 18.33 41.97 -15.41
N ASN A 63 18.48 41.09 -14.42
CA ASN A 63 18.10 41.38 -13.05
C ASN A 63 19.15 42.31 -12.42
N PRO A 64 18.81 43.53 -11.98
CA PRO A 64 19.80 44.46 -11.45
C PRO A 64 20.37 44.05 -10.07
N GLN A 65 19.71 43.15 -9.33
CA GLN A 65 20.09 42.78 -7.97
C GLN A 65 21.50 42.19 -7.89
N TRP A 66 21.94 41.41 -8.89
CA TRP A 66 23.26 40.78 -8.82
C TRP A 66 24.41 41.79 -8.77
N ARG A 67 24.23 42.98 -9.36
CA ARG A 67 25.26 44.03 -9.37
C ARG A 67 25.51 44.61 -7.98
N ALA A 68 24.50 44.61 -7.12
CA ALA A 68 24.62 45.12 -5.76
C ALA A 68 25.60 44.29 -4.90
N PHE A 69 25.79 43.01 -5.23
CA PHE A 69 26.72 42.14 -4.50
C PHE A 69 28.19 42.47 -4.71
N ALA A 70 28.53 43.28 -5.72
CA ALA A 70 29.89 43.80 -5.87
C ALA A 70 30.26 44.81 -4.75
N GLU A 71 29.26 45.51 -4.20
CA GLU A 71 29.44 46.51 -3.15
C GLU A 71 29.10 45.95 -1.76
N GLU A 72 27.99 45.20 -1.65
CA GLU A 72 27.55 44.57 -0.41
C GLU A 72 27.23 43.09 -0.68
N PRO A 73 28.15 42.16 -0.37
CA PRO A 73 28.00 40.76 -0.70
C PRO A 73 26.98 40.02 0.19
N ARG A 74 26.45 40.64 1.24
CA ARG A 74 25.52 39.96 2.15
C ARG A 74 24.12 39.83 1.58
N ALA A 75 23.53 38.66 1.80
CA ALA A 75 22.13 38.41 1.55
C ALA A 75 21.50 37.56 2.65
N THR A 76 20.18 37.65 2.74
CA THR A 76 19.35 36.69 3.46
C THR A 76 18.60 35.86 2.43
N VAL A 77 18.74 34.53 2.48
CA VAL A 77 17.99 33.61 1.63
C VAL A 77 16.87 32.97 2.46
N LEU A 78 15.63 33.10 1.99
CA LEU A 78 14.43 32.60 2.67
C LEU A 78 13.80 31.46 1.88
N LEU A 79 13.53 30.36 2.58
CA LEU A 79 12.83 29.21 2.03
C LEU A 79 11.59 28.89 2.85
N VAL A 80 10.47 28.65 2.17
CA VAL A 80 9.22 28.17 2.75
C VAL A 80 8.88 26.84 2.09
N GLY A 81 9.00 25.76 2.86
CA GLY A 81 8.70 24.40 2.42
C GLY A 81 7.22 24.05 2.54
N PRO A 82 6.90 22.76 2.74
CA PRO A 82 5.55 22.31 3.01
C PRO A 82 4.94 23.07 4.18
N HIS A 83 3.73 23.59 3.97
CA HIS A 83 3.01 24.38 4.95
C HIS A 83 1.50 24.28 4.71
N GLY A 84 0.70 24.54 5.76
CA GLY A 84 -0.75 24.41 5.67
C GLY A 84 -1.49 24.90 6.90
N TYR A 85 -2.68 25.45 6.65
CA TYR A 85 -3.64 25.81 7.68
C TYR A 85 -4.25 24.55 8.29
N VAL A 86 -4.24 24.47 9.62
CA VAL A 86 -4.87 23.42 10.38
C VAL A 86 -6.22 23.90 10.87
N SER A 87 -7.29 23.38 10.26
CA SER A 87 -8.64 23.83 10.55
C SER A 87 -9.16 23.25 11.86
N PRO A 88 -9.77 24.07 12.74
CA PRO A 88 -10.39 23.57 13.95
C PRO A 88 -11.59 22.66 13.66
N SER A 89 -12.14 22.73 12.44
CA SER A 89 -13.21 21.83 11.98
C SER A 89 -12.78 20.37 11.83
N TRP A 90 -11.48 20.08 11.86
CA TRP A 90 -10.96 18.72 11.78
C TRP A 90 -10.98 18.00 13.14
N PHE A 91 -11.06 18.76 14.23
CA PHE A 91 -10.94 18.23 15.57
C PHE A 91 -12.28 17.82 16.16
N ARG A 92 -12.27 16.69 16.88
CA ARG A 92 -13.39 16.30 17.75
C ARG A 92 -13.47 17.21 19.00
N ASP A 93 -12.31 17.59 19.51
CA ASP A 93 -12.17 18.54 20.62
C ASP A 93 -12.43 19.98 20.14
N ARG A 94 -13.62 20.51 20.45
CA ARG A 94 -14.04 21.85 20.01
C ARG A 94 -13.38 23.00 20.77
N THR A 95 -12.50 22.71 21.73
CA THR A 95 -11.71 23.73 22.44
C THR A 95 -10.44 24.13 21.68
N ARG A 96 -10.13 23.41 20.60
CA ARG A 96 -8.93 23.61 19.80
C ARG A 96 -9.00 24.86 18.93
N ALA A 97 -7.96 25.68 19.00
CA ALA A 97 -7.78 26.83 18.12
C ALA A 97 -7.18 26.41 16.76
N PRO A 98 -7.45 27.15 15.68
CA PRO A 98 -6.71 27.01 14.42
C PRO A 98 -5.21 27.21 14.61
N THR A 99 -4.40 26.52 13.81
CA THR A 99 -2.95 26.71 13.77
C THR A 99 -2.42 26.63 12.34
N TRP A 100 -1.14 26.91 12.14
CA TRP A 100 -0.43 26.70 10.89
C TRP A 100 0.80 25.85 11.16
N ASN A 101 0.97 24.79 10.36
CA ASN A 101 2.15 23.95 10.38
C ASN A 101 2.99 24.22 9.13
N TYR A 102 4.32 24.25 9.29
CA TYR A 102 5.23 24.68 8.22
C TYR A 102 6.69 24.30 8.49
N ALA A 103 7.46 24.12 7.42
CA ALA A 103 8.93 24.12 7.43
C ALA A 103 9.47 25.40 6.80
N THR A 104 10.47 26.00 7.44
CA THR A 104 11.18 27.18 6.91
C THR A 104 12.67 27.13 7.23
N ALA A 105 13.46 27.73 6.36
CA ALA A 105 14.89 27.99 6.57
C ALA A 105 15.24 29.42 6.15
N VAL A 106 16.05 30.07 6.97
CA VAL A 106 16.59 31.41 6.75
C VAL A 106 18.11 31.31 6.81
N PHE A 107 18.76 31.52 5.68
CA PHE A 107 20.22 31.49 5.54
C PHE A 107 20.75 32.92 5.50
N GLU A 108 21.71 33.24 6.36
CA GLU A 108 22.55 34.43 6.19
C GLU A 108 23.78 34.01 5.41
N VAL A 109 24.03 34.66 4.27
CA VAL A 109 25.05 34.25 3.31
C VAL A 109 25.93 35.42 2.88
N ASP A 110 27.17 35.09 2.50
CA ASP A 110 28.04 35.98 1.72
C ASP A 110 28.05 35.47 0.26
N VAL A 111 27.59 36.30 -0.67
CA VAL A 111 27.44 35.98 -2.09
C VAL A 111 28.72 36.30 -2.86
N GLU A 112 29.25 35.30 -3.56
CA GLU A 112 30.36 35.43 -4.51
C GLU A 112 29.84 35.20 -5.93
N LEU A 113 29.99 36.21 -6.80
CA LEU A 113 29.56 36.11 -8.19
C LEU A 113 30.52 35.24 -9.02
N ARG A 114 29.95 34.44 -9.91
CA ARG A 114 30.64 33.55 -10.85
C ARG A 114 30.22 33.91 -12.27
N ASP A 115 31.00 34.80 -12.89
CA ASP A 115 30.66 35.42 -14.18
C ASP A 115 31.60 34.99 -15.32
N THR A 116 31.85 33.69 -15.42
CA THR A 116 32.55 33.09 -16.58
C THR A 116 31.63 32.11 -17.31
N SER A 117 31.88 31.91 -18.61
CA SER A 117 31.12 30.94 -19.40
C SER A 117 31.25 29.51 -18.86
N GLU A 118 32.40 29.17 -18.27
CA GLU A 118 32.64 27.87 -17.67
C GLU A 118 31.82 27.69 -16.38
N ASP A 119 31.79 28.71 -15.52
CA ASP A 119 30.99 28.68 -14.30
C ASP A 119 29.48 28.56 -14.59
N ALA A 120 28.99 29.37 -15.55
CA ALA A 120 27.61 29.29 -16.00
C ALA A 120 27.28 27.88 -16.53
N SER A 121 28.20 27.29 -17.28
CA SER A 121 28.01 25.93 -17.80
C SER A 121 27.94 24.88 -16.70
N ARG A 122 28.84 24.93 -15.70
CA ARG A 122 28.85 23.95 -14.60
C ARG A 122 27.60 24.06 -13.72
N LEU A 123 27.20 25.27 -13.36
CA LEU A 123 26.03 25.51 -12.51
C LEU A 123 24.74 25.06 -13.20
N LEU A 124 24.57 25.41 -14.48
CA LEU A 124 23.38 25.00 -15.24
C LEU A 124 23.36 23.50 -15.50
N HIS A 125 24.51 22.88 -15.78
CA HIS A 125 24.61 21.43 -15.98
C HIS A 125 24.19 20.68 -14.72
N SER A 126 24.77 21.02 -13.56
CA SER A 126 24.40 20.40 -12.28
C SER A 126 22.92 20.58 -11.93
N LEU A 127 22.35 21.76 -12.16
CA LEU A 127 20.92 22.01 -11.91
C LEU A 127 20.01 21.18 -12.81
N VAL A 128 20.33 21.11 -14.11
CA VAL A 128 19.56 20.30 -15.07
C VAL A 128 19.66 18.83 -14.72
N GLU A 129 20.85 18.33 -14.42
CA GLU A 129 21.04 16.95 -13.98
C GLU A 129 20.21 16.63 -12.74
N ASP A 130 20.26 17.47 -11.70
CA ASP A 130 19.53 17.23 -10.45
C ASP A 130 18.01 17.23 -10.65
N VAL A 131 17.48 18.09 -11.52
CA VAL A 131 16.03 18.21 -11.76
C VAL A 131 15.51 17.13 -12.74
N GLU A 132 16.33 16.71 -13.70
CA GLU A 132 15.91 15.80 -14.78
C GLU A 132 16.26 14.32 -14.52
N ARG A 133 17.18 14.00 -13.58
CA ARG A 133 17.70 12.63 -13.33
C ARG A 133 16.62 11.53 -13.24
N GLU A 134 15.47 11.85 -12.68
CA GLU A 134 14.40 10.87 -12.40
C GLU A 134 13.16 11.05 -13.30
N ARG A 135 13.23 11.94 -14.30
CA ARG A 135 12.08 12.25 -15.16
C ARG A 135 11.98 11.27 -16.34
N PRO A 136 10.79 10.69 -16.59
CA PRO A 136 10.58 9.88 -17.78
C PRO A 136 10.78 10.69 -19.06
N GLY A 137 11.72 10.29 -19.91
CA GLY A 137 12.01 11.00 -21.16
C GLY A 137 12.86 12.26 -21.00
N ALA A 138 13.58 12.40 -19.88
CA ALA A 138 14.52 13.48 -19.61
C ALA A 138 15.50 13.68 -20.78
N TRP A 139 15.61 14.93 -21.24
CA TRP A 139 16.61 15.33 -22.22
C TRP A 139 17.91 15.69 -21.51
N ARG A 140 19.04 15.41 -22.15
CA ARG A 140 20.34 15.85 -21.68
C ARG A 140 20.68 17.22 -22.25
N ILE A 141 21.45 18.00 -21.49
CA ILE A 141 21.80 19.37 -21.86
C ILE A 141 22.62 19.41 -23.16
N GLU A 142 23.33 18.32 -23.48
CA GLU A 142 24.05 18.13 -24.74
C GLU A 142 23.11 18.09 -25.97
N GLU A 143 21.86 17.66 -25.79
CA GLU A 143 20.86 17.60 -26.85
C GLU A 143 20.36 19.00 -27.27
N LEU A 144 20.55 20.02 -26.41
CA LEU A 144 20.17 21.41 -26.68
C LEU A 144 21.16 22.16 -27.58
N GLY A 145 22.37 21.65 -27.76
CA GLY A 145 23.37 22.16 -28.71
C GLY A 145 23.64 23.67 -28.63
N GLU A 146 23.55 24.36 -29.77
CA GLU A 146 23.82 25.80 -29.90
C GLU A 146 22.89 26.67 -29.03
N ARG A 147 21.64 26.24 -28.85
CA ARG A 147 20.65 27.00 -28.09
C ARG A 147 21.05 27.13 -26.62
N TYR A 148 21.63 26.08 -26.05
CA TYR A 148 22.16 26.13 -24.68
C TYR A 148 23.29 27.13 -24.53
N ARG A 149 24.25 27.15 -25.47
CA ARG A 149 25.39 28.09 -25.47
C ARG A 149 24.95 29.56 -25.54
N GLN A 150 23.85 29.86 -26.21
CA GLN A 150 23.30 31.22 -26.26
C GLN A 150 22.58 31.60 -24.96
N LEU A 151 21.79 30.69 -24.39
CA LEU A 151 21.05 30.94 -23.15
C LEU A 151 21.97 31.10 -21.94
N SER A 152 23.06 30.33 -21.86
CA SER A 152 24.01 30.39 -20.74
C SER A 152 24.77 31.72 -20.67
N GLN A 153 24.92 32.43 -21.79
CA GLN A 153 25.50 33.79 -21.79
C GLN A 153 24.60 34.82 -21.09
N GLY A 154 23.30 34.52 -20.96
CA GLY A 154 22.31 35.39 -20.36
C GLY A 154 22.25 35.36 -18.82
N VAL A 155 23.08 34.54 -18.16
CA VAL A 155 23.05 34.36 -16.71
C VAL A 155 24.38 34.74 -16.05
N VAL A 156 24.31 35.05 -14.75
CA VAL A 156 25.45 35.24 -13.85
C VAL A 156 25.29 34.27 -12.69
N GLY A 157 26.23 33.35 -12.53
CA GLY A 157 26.23 32.39 -11.44
C GLY A 157 26.57 33.04 -10.09
N PHE A 158 26.23 32.38 -9.00
CA PHE A 158 26.72 32.77 -7.67
C PHE A 158 26.95 31.56 -6.78
N HIS A 159 27.93 31.68 -5.89
CA HIS A 159 28.13 30.82 -4.73
C HIS A 159 27.86 31.64 -3.47
N ALA A 160 26.84 31.28 -2.71
CA ALA A 160 26.46 31.95 -1.49
C ALA A 160 26.95 31.13 -0.29
N LYS A 161 28.07 31.53 0.31
CA LYS A 161 28.66 30.87 1.48
C LYS A 161 27.75 31.08 2.69
N ILE A 162 27.31 29.98 3.32
CA ILE A 162 26.42 30.05 4.47
C ILE A 162 27.21 30.44 5.71
N ARG A 163 26.77 31.51 6.38
CA ARG A 163 27.33 31.98 7.66
C ARG A 163 26.56 31.41 8.84
N SER A 164 25.24 31.36 8.69
CA SER A 164 24.35 30.81 9.70
C SER A 164 23.03 30.42 9.07
N VAL A 165 22.39 29.40 9.62
CA VAL A 165 21.04 28.98 9.26
C VAL A 165 20.14 29.06 10.48
N ARG A 166 18.94 29.61 10.30
CA ARG A 166 17.85 29.55 11.28
C ARG A 166 16.70 28.79 10.66
N THR A 167 16.26 27.72 11.31
CA THR A 167 15.15 26.89 10.82
C THR A 167 13.98 26.93 11.78
N THR A 168 12.78 26.68 11.25
CA THR A 168 11.58 26.40 12.06
C THR A 168 10.74 25.36 11.37
N PHE A 169 10.62 24.20 12.01
CA PHE A 169 9.91 23.03 11.53
C PHE A 169 8.76 22.79 12.50
N LYS A 170 7.69 23.57 12.37
CA LYS A 170 6.49 23.42 13.20
C LYS A 170 5.58 22.38 12.54
N MET A 171 5.77 21.14 12.95
CA MET A 171 5.18 19.95 12.36
C MET A 171 4.18 19.25 13.28
N GLY A 172 3.71 19.92 14.34
CA GLY A 172 2.79 19.35 15.31
C GLY A 172 3.47 18.55 16.43
N GLN A 173 4.77 18.76 16.67
CA GLN A 173 5.54 18.06 17.72
C GLN A 173 5.06 18.37 19.15
N ASP A 174 4.31 19.46 19.33
CA ASP A 174 3.65 19.87 20.58
C ASP A 174 2.22 19.32 20.72
N GLU A 175 1.68 18.67 19.69
CA GLU A 175 0.31 18.21 19.70
C GLU A 175 0.12 16.97 20.57
N ARG A 176 -1.11 16.73 21.02
CA ARG A 176 -1.50 15.40 21.52
C ARG A 176 -1.70 14.46 20.34
N ASP A 177 -1.53 13.16 20.54
CA ASP A 177 -1.61 12.18 19.45
C ASP A 177 -3.00 12.13 18.79
N ASP A 178 -4.07 12.28 19.56
CA ASP A 178 -5.45 12.34 19.05
C ASP A 178 -5.66 13.52 18.10
N VAL A 179 -5.09 14.66 18.46
CA VAL A 179 -5.17 15.89 17.67
C VAL A 179 -4.28 15.78 16.45
N PHE A 180 -3.05 15.32 16.62
CA PHE A 180 -2.10 15.12 15.52
C PHE A 180 -2.69 14.22 14.41
N ASP A 181 -3.35 13.13 14.81
CA ASP A 181 -4.13 12.26 13.94
C ASP A 181 -5.24 12.99 13.19
N ASP A 182 -6.01 13.84 13.87
CA ASP A 182 -7.04 14.68 13.25
C ASP A 182 -6.43 15.67 12.25
N ILE A 183 -5.24 16.23 12.54
CA ILE A 183 -4.51 17.08 11.59
C ILE A 183 -4.11 16.27 10.35
N LEU A 184 -3.48 15.11 10.51
CA LEU A 184 -3.06 14.27 9.38
C LEU A 184 -4.25 13.85 8.50
N ARG A 185 -5.37 13.48 9.11
CA ARG A 185 -6.63 13.20 8.38
C ARG A 185 -7.13 14.42 7.61
N GLY A 186 -7.16 15.58 8.26
CA GLY A 186 -7.58 16.84 7.64
C GLY A 186 -6.72 17.23 6.46
N LEU A 187 -5.39 17.12 6.60
CA LEU A 187 -4.43 17.38 5.52
C LEU A 187 -4.62 16.40 4.35
N TRP A 188 -4.81 15.13 4.63
CA TRP A 188 -5.06 14.13 3.59
C TRP A 188 -6.35 14.42 2.81
N ASN A 189 -7.45 14.67 3.52
CA ASN A 189 -8.74 14.99 2.91
C ASN A 189 -8.74 16.29 2.10
N THR A 190 -7.84 17.22 2.44
CA THR A 190 -7.64 18.48 1.72
C THR A 190 -6.49 18.42 0.70
N ARG A 191 -5.97 17.22 0.40
CA ARG A 191 -4.90 16.96 -0.56
C ARG A 191 -3.56 17.66 -0.27
N GLN A 192 -3.29 17.95 1.00
CA GLN A 192 -2.02 18.52 1.47
C GLN A 192 -1.03 17.40 1.85
N HIS A 193 -0.77 16.48 0.91
CA HIS A 193 -0.02 15.24 1.15
C HIS A 193 1.44 15.48 1.55
N ASP A 194 2.10 16.50 0.97
CA ASP A 194 3.50 16.81 1.26
C ASP A 194 3.69 17.26 2.71
N LEU A 195 2.80 18.14 3.21
CA LEU A 195 2.82 18.54 4.61
C LEU A 195 2.54 17.37 5.54
N ALA A 196 1.59 16.49 5.20
CA ALA A 196 1.31 15.30 5.99
C ALA A 196 2.51 14.33 6.05
N ALA A 197 3.24 14.16 4.95
CA ALA A 197 4.45 13.34 4.89
C ALA A 197 5.57 13.93 5.77
N TRP A 198 5.79 15.24 5.69
CA TRP A 198 6.74 15.93 6.56
C TRP A 198 6.33 15.85 8.02
N MET A 199 5.06 16.08 8.35
CA MET A 199 4.58 15.94 9.73
C MET A 199 4.84 14.55 10.30
N ARG A 200 4.61 13.48 9.53
CA ARG A 200 4.92 12.10 9.97
C ARG A 200 6.41 11.88 10.24
N ARG A 201 7.31 12.45 9.44
CA ARG A 201 8.77 12.35 9.67
C ARG A 201 9.19 13.00 11.00
N PHE A 202 8.52 14.06 11.41
CA PHE A 202 8.78 14.81 12.64
C PHE A 202 7.91 14.38 13.81
N ASP A 203 7.24 13.24 13.71
CA ASP A 203 6.35 12.73 14.76
C ASP A 203 7.11 12.29 16.02
N GLY A 204 8.45 12.24 16.00
CA GLY A 204 9.26 11.91 17.17
C GLY A 204 9.10 10.46 17.65
N GLY A 205 8.70 9.54 16.76
CA GLY A 205 8.40 8.16 17.13
C GLY A 205 7.01 7.98 17.72
N ARG A 206 6.09 8.94 17.53
CA ARG A 206 4.64 8.75 17.79
C ARG A 206 4.05 7.57 17.00
N GLY A 207 4.72 7.10 15.95
CA GLY A 207 4.42 5.83 15.27
C GLY A 207 5.27 4.62 15.71
N ALA A 208 6.30 4.79 16.53
CA ALA A 208 7.22 3.72 16.96
C ALA A 208 7.00 3.27 18.41
N ASP A 209 6.52 4.16 19.29
CA ASP A 209 6.34 3.86 20.73
C ASP A 209 5.20 4.67 21.39
N ALA A 210 4.30 5.30 20.61
CA ALA A 210 3.06 5.75 21.21
C ALA A 210 2.34 4.51 21.73
N THR A 211 2.15 4.44 23.04
CA THR A 211 1.12 3.63 23.65
C THR A 211 -0.19 4.11 23.02
N VAL A 212 -0.53 3.50 21.89
CA VAL A 212 -1.82 3.59 21.24
C VAL A 212 -2.79 3.42 22.39
N ALA A 213 -3.69 4.37 22.61
CA ALA A 213 -4.93 4.00 23.25
C ALA A 213 -5.58 3.01 22.29
N ILE A 214 -5.16 1.74 22.38
CA ILE A 214 -5.69 0.61 21.63
C ILE A 214 -7.15 0.73 21.90
N GLU A 215 -7.91 1.11 20.88
CA GLU A 215 -9.34 1.20 21.05
C GLU A 215 -9.77 -0.25 21.32
N PRO A 216 -10.32 -0.56 22.50
CA PRO A 216 -10.68 -1.93 22.80
C PRO A 216 -11.61 -2.42 21.69
N ARG A 217 -11.44 -3.68 21.28
CA ARG A 217 -12.38 -4.30 20.33
C ARG A 217 -13.80 -4.09 20.84
N ALA A 218 -14.74 -3.80 19.94
CA ALA A 218 -16.13 -3.53 20.35
C ALA A 218 -16.73 -4.72 21.10
N LYS A 219 -16.25 -5.92 20.77
CA LYS A 219 -16.52 -7.19 21.41
C LYS A 219 -15.21 -7.99 21.46
N PRO A 220 -15.02 -8.90 22.44
CA PRO A 220 -13.93 -9.86 22.39
C PRO A 220 -14.02 -10.71 21.12
N LEU A 221 -12.88 -11.26 20.67
CA LEU A 221 -12.91 -12.26 19.62
C LEU A 221 -13.70 -13.48 20.08
N ASP A 222 -14.23 -14.21 19.12
CA ASP A 222 -14.70 -15.57 19.36
C ASP A 222 -13.61 -16.40 20.07
N PRO A 223 -13.90 -17.05 21.20
CA PRO A 223 -12.88 -17.77 21.97
C PRO A 223 -12.18 -18.89 21.20
N GLU A 224 -12.90 -19.58 20.31
CA GLU A 224 -12.33 -20.66 19.49
C GLU A 224 -11.35 -20.08 18.45
N ILE A 225 -11.69 -18.93 17.83
CA ILE A 225 -10.78 -18.22 16.91
C ILE A 225 -9.60 -17.59 17.66
N ALA A 226 -9.83 -17.01 18.84
CA ALA A 226 -8.76 -16.45 19.66
C ALA A 226 -7.72 -17.53 20.01
N HIS A 227 -8.18 -18.73 20.40
CA HIS A 227 -7.29 -19.87 20.64
C HIS A 227 -6.44 -20.25 19.43
N PHE A 228 -7.05 -20.29 18.23
CA PHE A 228 -6.32 -20.53 16.98
C PHE A 228 -5.21 -19.48 16.75
N ILE A 229 -5.55 -18.20 16.87
CA ILE A 229 -4.62 -17.09 16.63
C ILE A 229 -3.49 -17.09 17.66
N ASP A 230 -3.83 -17.20 18.95
CA ASP A 230 -2.85 -17.21 20.02
C ASP A 230 -1.85 -18.37 19.84
N SER A 231 -2.34 -19.54 19.42
CA SER A 231 -1.48 -20.69 19.14
C SER A 231 -0.55 -20.45 17.96
N VAL A 232 -1.07 -19.93 16.84
CA VAL A 232 -0.29 -19.64 15.64
C VAL A 232 0.77 -18.56 15.91
N ILE A 233 0.40 -17.49 16.60
CA ILE A 233 1.31 -16.39 16.95
C ILE A 233 2.37 -16.87 17.95
N ALA A 234 1.97 -17.58 19.00
CA ALA A 234 2.91 -18.07 20.01
C ALA A 234 3.94 -19.04 19.40
N GLU A 235 3.49 -19.98 18.57
CA GLU A 235 4.38 -20.92 17.90
C GLU A 235 5.28 -20.23 16.88
N GLY A 236 4.73 -19.28 16.11
CA GLY A 236 5.51 -18.46 15.17
C GLY A 236 6.62 -17.66 15.87
N ARG A 237 6.31 -17.04 17.02
CA ARG A 237 7.29 -16.35 17.87
C ARG A 237 8.34 -17.32 18.41
N ARG A 238 7.93 -18.52 18.85
CA ARG A 238 8.84 -19.56 19.35
C ARG A 238 9.83 -20.02 18.29
N ILE A 239 9.38 -20.30 17.07
CA ILE A 239 10.23 -20.78 15.97
C ILE A 239 11.12 -19.64 15.44
N THR A 240 10.57 -18.43 15.29
CA THR A 240 11.32 -17.26 14.85
C THR A 240 12.44 -16.91 15.82
N ALA A 241 12.17 -17.03 17.13
CA ALA A 241 13.13 -16.75 18.20
C ALA A 241 13.81 -15.37 18.08
N GLY A 242 13.05 -14.35 17.65
CA GLY A 242 13.54 -12.98 17.46
C GLY A 242 14.46 -12.76 16.26
N ARG A 243 14.68 -13.78 15.42
CA ARG A 243 15.52 -13.66 14.22
C ARG A 243 14.84 -12.80 13.16
N THR A 244 15.65 -12.02 12.43
CA THR A 244 15.22 -11.42 11.17
C THR A 244 15.22 -12.49 10.09
N LEU A 245 14.10 -12.65 9.39
CA LEU A 245 13.88 -13.69 8.40
C LEU A 245 13.65 -13.10 7.01
N ASP A 246 14.23 -13.74 6.00
CA ASP A 246 13.88 -13.53 4.60
C ASP A 246 12.52 -14.18 4.27
N TRP A 247 12.02 -13.95 3.05
CA TRP A 247 10.72 -14.46 2.62
C TRP A 247 10.62 -15.99 2.57
N PRO A 248 11.61 -16.72 2.03
CA PRO A 248 11.59 -18.19 2.08
C PRO A 248 11.48 -18.75 3.51
N ALA A 249 12.26 -18.23 4.46
CA ALA A 249 12.18 -18.71 5.84
C ALA A 249 10.84 -18.36 6.51
N ARG A 250 10.27 -17.19 6.21
CA ARG A 250 8.92 -16.81 6.67
C ARG A 250 7.87 -17.79 6.14
N ARG A 251 7.93 -18.16 4.86
CA ARG A 251 7.03 -19.12 4.22
C ARG A 251 7.10 -20.49 4.88
N GLU A 252 8.30 -20.99 5.13
CA GLU A 252 8.49 -22.27 5.81
C GLU A 252 7.87 -22.26 7.23
N ILE A 253 8.08 -21.18 7.99
CA ILE A 253 7.52 -21.05 9.34
C ILE A 253 6.00 -20.99 9.30
N VAL A 254 5.40 -20.21 8.40
CA VAL A 254 3.92 -20.13 8.33
C VAL A 254 3.29 -21.48 7.95
N GLU A 255 3.96 -22.29 7.14
CA GLU A 255 3.51 -23.67 6.87
C GLU A 255 3.61 -24.55 8.12
N GLN A 256 4.71 -24.49 8.86
CA GLN A 256 4.89 -25.28 10.07
C GLN A 256 3.83 -24.95 11.14
N VAL A 257 3.57 -23.66 11.40
CA VAL A 257 2.60 -23.26 12.44
C VAL A 257 1.15 -23.53 12.06
N ARG A 258 0.84 -23.60 10.75
CA ARG A 258 -0.52 -23.86 10.24
C ARG A 258 -0.80 -25.35 10.04
N ARG A 259 0.23 -26.19 9.87
CA ARG A 259 0.08 -27.63 9.62
C ARG A 259 -0.92 -28.33 10.56
N PRO A 260 -0.89 -28.15 11.90
CA PRO A 260 -1.84 -28.82 12.78
C PRO A 260 -3.31 -28.44 12.53
N TRP A 261 -3.55 -27.23 12.02
CA TRP A 261 -4.88 -26.71 11.74
C TRP A 261 -5.43 -27.20 10.39
N CYS A 262 -4.54 -27.64 9.50
CA CYS A 262 -4.88 -28.27 8.23
C CYS A 262 -5.20 -29.78 8.36
N GLU A 263 -4.79 -30.41 9.46
CA GLU A 263 -5.01 -31.85 9.69
C GLU A 263 -6.50 -32.20 9.88
N GLY A 264 -6.88 -33.43 9.51
CA GLY A 264 -8.27 -33.89 9.60
C GLY A 264 -9.20 -33.22 8.57
N GLY A 265 -10.48 -33.04 8.91
CA GLY A 265 -11.49 -32.51 7.99
C GLY A 265 -12.04 -33.54 6.99
N PRO A 266 -12.78 -33.11 5.96
CA PRO A 266 -13.40 -34.01 4.99
C PRO A 266 -12.38 -34.85 4.22
N ILE A 267 -12.69 -36.14 4.05
CA ILE A 267 -11.96 -37.05 3.17
C ILE A 267 -12.44 -36.80 1.74
N ILE A 268 -11.50 -36.41 0.86
CA ILE A 268 -11.79 -36.15 -0.54
C ILE A 268 -11.58 -37.43 -1.35
N ALA A 269 -12.52 -37.73 -2.25
CA ALA A 269 -12.47 -38.95 -3.05
C ALA A 269 -11.27 -39.00 -4.01
N ARG A 270 -10.87 -37.84 -4.55
CA ARG A 270 -9.68 -37.71 -5.41
C ARG A 270 -9.00 -36.37 -5.22
N THR A 271 -7.69 -36.40 -4.96
CA THR A 271 -6.81 -35.24 -5.03
C THR A 271 -5.79 -35.46 -6.14
N GLU A 272 -5.60 -34.47 -7.02
CA GLU A 272 -4.71 -34.55 -8.18
C GLU A 272 -3.89 -33.25 -8.27
N GLU A 273 -2.56 -33.36 -8.47
CA GLU A 273 -1.70 -32.20 -8.76
C GLU A 273 -1.35 -32.18 -10.25
N ILE A 274 -1.55 -31.01 -10.87
CA ILE A 274 -1.28 -30.77 -12.30
C ILE A 274 -0.61 -29.41 -12.49
N PHE A 275 -0.19 -29.11 -13.72
CA PHE A 275 0.37 -27.81 -14.07
C PHE A 275 -0.41 -27.18 -15.23
N ALA A 276 -0.67 -25.88 -15.12
CA ALA A 276 -1.22 -25.07 -16.19
C ALA A 276 -0.13 -24.15 -16.76
N ASP A 277 0.06 -24.19 -18.07
CA ASP A 277 0.99 -23.29 -18.75
C ASP A 277 0.43 -21.86 -18.78
N THR A 278 1.24 -20.89 -18.32
CA THR A 278 0.90 -19.46 -18.36
C THR A 278 2.02 -18.66 -19.02
N ARG A 279 1.77 -17.39 -19.35
CA ARG A 279 2.80 -16.50 -19.93
C ARG A 279 4.01 -16.27 -19.00
N HIS A 280 3.86 -16.50 -17.70
CA HIS A 280 4.90 -16.32 -16.69
C HIS A 280 5.47 -17.66 -16.19
N GLY A 281 5.30 -18.74 -16.98
CA GLY A 281 5.72 -20.09 -16.63
C GLY A 281 4.59 -20.97 -16.09
N PRO A 282 4.85 -22.26 -15.86
CA PRO A 282 3.84 -23.19 -15.38
C PRO A 282 3.40 -22.87 -13.95
N VAL A 283 2.09 -22.95 -13.69
CA VAL A 283 1.49 -22.77 -12.36
C VAL A 283 0.98 -24.13 -11.88
N ARG A 284 1.37 -24.53 -10.66
CA ARG A 284 0.87 -25.75 -10.03
C ARG A 284 -0.58 -25.56 -9.61
N LEU A 285 -1.40 -26.57 -9.88
CA LEU A 285 -2.80 -26.64 -9.46
C LEU A 285 -3.02 -27.89 -8.62
N ARG A 286 -3.81 -27.80 -7.55
CA ARG A 286 -4.30 -28.95 -6.78
C ARG A 286 -5.81 -29.06 -6.90
N ILE A 287 -6.28 -30.16 -7.46
CA ILE A 287 -7.69 -30.46 -7.64
C ILE A 287 -8.16 -31.31 -6.47
N HIS A 288 -9.20 -30.87 -5.77
CA HIS A 288 -9.97 -31.68 -4.83
C HIS A 288 -11.36 -31.97 -5.41
N ASP A 289 -11.61 -33.24 -5.69
CA ASP A 289 -12.90 -33.73 -6.18
C ASP A 289 -13.61 -34.53 -5.08
N PRO A 290 -14.70 -34.01 -4.49
CA PRO A 290 -15.28 -34.55 -3.26
C PRO A 290 -16.00 -35.89 -3.45
N ALA A 291 -16.34 -36.29 -4.68
CA ALA A 291 -17.03 -37.56 -4.93
C ALA A 291 -16.72 -38.09 -6.35
N PRO A 292 -16.63 -39.40 -6.58
CA PRO A 292 -16.46 -39.94 -7.94
C PRO A 292 -17.72 -39.70 -8.78
N GLY A 293 -17.57 -39.65 -10.11
CA GLY A 293 -18.71 -39.59 -11.05
C GLY A 293 -18.59 -38.48 -12.09
N ALA A 294 -19.73 -37.87 -12.43
CA ALA A 294 -19.83 -36.88 -13.50
C ALA A 294 -18.99 -35.61 -13.23
N SER A 295 -18.72 -34.88 -14.32
CA SER A 295 -18.01 -33.60 -14.30
C SER A 295 -18.73 -32.58 -13.40
N LYS A 296 -17.99 -31.93 -12.51
CA LYS A 296 -18.56 -31.04 -11.47
C LYS A 296 -18.30 -29.58 -11.77
N PRO A 297 -19.24 -28.68 -11.37
CA PRO A 297 -18.94 -27.26 -11.23
C PRO A 297 -17.63 -27.08 -10.46
N THR A 298 -16.88 -26.05 -10.84
CA THR A 298 -15.52 -25.85 -10.38
C THR A 298 -15.40 -24.53 -9.64
N LEU A 299 -14.69 -24.52 -8.52
CA LEU A 299 -14.21 -23.33 -7.84
C LEU A 299 -12.69 -23.26 -8.01
N GLY A 300 -12.18 -22.27 -8.75
CA GLY A 300 -10.78 -21.87 -8.64
C GLY A 300 -10.58 -21.13 -7.32
N PHE A 301 -9.66 -21.59 -6.47
CA PHE A 301 -9.40 -21.00 -5.16
C PHE A 301 -7.98 -20.44 -5.06
N LEU A 302 -7.89 -19.19 -4.62
CA LEU A 302 -6.65 -18.43 -4.45
C LEU A 302 -6.44 -18.20 -2.96
N HIS A 303 -5.36 -18.74 -2.42
CA HIS A 303 -5.04 -18.56 -1.00
C HIS A 303 -4.67 -17.10 -0.68
N GLY A 304 -4.87 -16.69 0.57
CA GLY A 304 -4.41 -15.41 1.10
C GLY A 304 -2.89 -15.33 1.30
N GLY A 305 -2.44 -14.53 2.28
CA GLY A 305 -1.02 -14.44 2.64
C GLY A 305 -0.28 -13.23 2.07
N GLY A 306 -0.99 -12.14 1.76
CA GLY A 306 -0.37 -10.88 1.35
C GLY A 306 0.49 -10.99 0.08
N TRP A 307 0.10 -11.87 -0.84
CA TRP A 307 0.83 -12.24 -2.07
C TRP A 307 2.24 -12.79 -1.84
N ALA A 308 2.69 -12.92 -0.60
CA ALA A 308 4.09 -13.19 -0.26
C ALA A 308 4.25 -14.44 0.61
N MET A 309 3.17 -14.94 1.20
CA MET A 309 3.13 -16.07 2.11
C MET A 309 2.08 -17.09 1.67
N PHE A 310 2.04 -18.20 2.41
CA PHE A 310 1.09 -19.30 2.24
C PHE A 310 1.31 -20.09 0.95
N SER A 311 0.52 -21.14 0.83
CA SER A 311 0.62 -22.15 -0.23
C SER A 311 -0.67 -22.96 -0.28
N LEU A 312 -0.79 -23.84 -1.27
CA LEU A 312 -1.88 -24.83 -1.32
C LEU A 312 -1.98 -25.67 -0.05
N ASP A 313 -0.87 -25.95 0.64
CA ASP A 313 -0.86 -26.77 1.86
C ASP A 313 -1.45 -26.04 3.07
N THR A 314 -1.20 -24.74 3.19
CA THR A 314 -1.81 -23.92 4.25
C THR A 314 -3.33 -23.77 4.11
N HIS A 315 -3.85 -23.91 2.89
CA HIS A 315 -5.28 -23.77 2.58
C HIS A 315 -5.96 -25.08 2.23
N ASP A 316 -5.24 -26.21 2.30
CA ASP A 316 -5.72 -27.54 1.90
C ASP A 316 -7.04 -27.88 2.59
N ARG A 317 -7.11 -27.72 3.92
CA ARG A 317 -8.34 -28.00 4.67
C ARG A 317 -9.50 -27.10 4.25
N VAL A 318 -9.27 -25.80 4.07
CA VAL A 318 -10.31 -24.86 3.62
C VAL A 318 -10.86 -25.27 2.26
N MET A 319 -9.98 -25.64 1.33
CA MET A 319 -10.37 -26.10 -0.01
C MET A 319 -11.17 -27.41 0.07
N ARG A 320 -10.75 -28.39 0.89
CA ARG A 320 -11.49 -29.64 1.09
C ARG A 320 -12.86 -29.43 1.74
N GLU A 321 -12.94 -28.53 2.72
CA GLU A 321 -14.20 -28.14 3.37
C GLU A 321 -15.18 -27.51 2.36
N LEU A 322 -14.71 -26.58 1.52
CA LEU A 322 -15.53 -25.98 0.46
C LEU A 322 -15.98 -27.02 -0.56
N ALA A 323 -15.08 -27.91 -1.01
CA ALA A 323 -15.41 -28.98 -1.95
C ALA A 323 -16.52 -29.88 -1.41
N ALA A 324 -16.35 -30.39 -0.18
CA ALA A 324 -17.30 -31.30 0.46
C ALA A 324 -18.65 -30.63 0.76
N ARG A 325 -18.65 -29.40 1.29
CA ARG A 325 -19.89 -28.68 1.64
C ARG A 325 -20.67 -28.27 0.40
N ALA A 326 -20.00 -27.75 -0.63
CA ALA A 326 -20.68 -27.26 -1.82
C ALA A 326 -21.00 -28.37 -2.83
N GLY A 327 -20.32 -29.53 -2.76
CA GLY A 327 -20.45 -30.59 -3.76
C GLY A 327 -19.84 -30.18 -5.11
N VAL A 328 -18.78 -29.38 -5.08
CA VAL A 328 -18.05 -28.86 -6.26
C VAL A 328 -16.62 -29.37 -6.25
N ALA A 329 -15.99 -29.41 -7.41
CA ALA A 329 -14.53 -29.55 -7.45
C ALA A 329 -13.87 -28.23 -7.06
N VAL A 330 -12.82 -28.27 -6.25
CA VAL A 330 -12.02 -27.09 -5.89
C VAL A 330 -10.63 -27.23 -6.50
N VAL A 331 -10.19 -26.21 -7.22
CA VAL A 331 -8.86 -26.14 -7.84
C VAL A 331 -8.07 -25.04 -7.15
N GLY A 332 -7.17 -25.41 -6.25
CA GLY A 332 -6.20 -24.49 -5.68
C GLY A 332 -5.20 -24.04 -6.73
N ILE A 333 -4.93 -22.74 -6.81
CA ILE A 333 -4.01 -22.14 -7.79
C ILE A 333 -2.78 -21.60 -7.05
N ASP A 334 -1.61 -22.21 -7.29
CA ASP A 334 -0.34 -21.89 -6.63
C ASP A 334 0.38 -20.74 -7.37
N TYR A 335 -0.23 -19.55 -7.32
CA TYR A 335 0.27 -18.38 -8.05
C TYR A 335 1.62 -17.90 -7.51
N ALA A 336 2.41 -17.23 -8.35
CA ALA A 336 3.75 -16.76 -7.98
C ALA A 336 3.70 -15.71 -6.87
N LEU A 337 4.64 -15.82 -5.93
CA LEU A 337 4.68 -14.97 -4.74
C LEU A 337 5.66 -13.80 -4.88
N SER A 338 5.29 -12.68 -4.24
CA SER A 338 6.13 -11.51 -4.03
C SER A 338 7.09 -11.72 -2.85
N PRO A 339 8.26 -11.06 -2.83
CA PRO A 339 8.74 -10.05 -3.78
C PRO A 339 9.42 -10.60 -5.05
N GLU A 340 9.59 -11.90 -5.18
CA GLU A 340 10.25 -12.53 -6.34
C GLU A 340 9.45 -12.30 -7.63
N ALA A 341 8.13 -12.43 -7.55
CA ALA A 341 7.18 -12.08 -8.59
C ALA A 341 6.26 -10.97 -8.11
N ARG A 342 6.49 -9.75 -8.58
CA ARG A 342 5.67 -8.57 -8.26
C ARG A 342 4.53 -8.37 -9.26
N TYR A 343 3.57 -7.51 -8.91
CA TYR A 343 2.47 -7.12 -9.79
C TYR A 343 2.97 -6.71 -11.20
N PRO A 344 2.35 -7.18 -12.29
CA PRO A 344 1.09 -7.93 -12.35
C PRO A 344 1.24 -9.46 -12.48
N VAL A 345 2.41 -10.05 -12.21
CA VAL A 345 2.72 -11.46 -12.56
C VAL A 345 1.68 -12.46 -12.03
N ALA A 346 1.41 -12.45 -10.72
CA ALA A 346 0.42 -13.36 -10.10
C ALA A 346 -0.98 -13.17 -10.70
N LEU A 347 -1.40 -11.93 -10.93
CA LEU A 347 -2.70 -11.63 -11.53
C LEU A 347 -2.80 -12.20 -12.96
N GLU A 348 -1.77 -12.01 -13.78
CA GLU A 348 -1.76 -12.51 -15.15
C GLU A 348 -1.70 -14.04 -15.20
N GLN A 349 -1.00 -14.68 -14.25
CA GLN A 349 -1.05 -16.13 -14.07
C GLN A 349 -2.46 -16.63 -13.76
N VAL A 350 -3.18 -15.99 -12.86
CA VAL A 350 -4.58 -16.36 -12.54
C VAL A 350 -5.48 -16.24 -13.77
N VAL A 351 -5.35 -15.16 -14.54
CA VAL A 351 -6.12 -14.98 -15.79
C VAL A 351 -5.81 -16.08 -16.80
N ASP A 352 -4.53 -16.41 -16.99
CA ASP A 352 -4.11 -17.48 -17.90
C ASP A 352 -4.55 -18.87 -17.41
N VAL A 353 -4.56 -19.13 -16.09
CA VAL A 353 -5.09 -20.37 -15.50
C VAL A 353 -6.59 -20.50 -15.75
N VAL A 354 -7.37 -19.43 -15.63
CA VAL A 354 -8.81 -19.46 -15.98
C VAL A 354 -8.99 -19.86 -17.44
N ARG A 355 -8.21 -19.26 -18.36
CA ARG A 355 -8.24 -19.63 -19.79
C ARG A 355 -7.81 -21.09 -20.02
N TRP A 356 -6.80 -21.54 -19.29
CA TRP A 356 -6.31 -22.92 -19.36
C TRP A 356 -7.37 -23.93 -18.90
N LEU A 357 -8.06 -23.64 -17.79
CA LEU A 357 -9.16 -24.47 -17.28
C LEU A 357 -10.30 -24.57 -18.31
N GLN A 358 -10.65 -23.47 -18.98
CA GLN A 358 -11.67 -23.51 -20.05
C GLN A 358 -11.31 -24.48 -21.18
N ALA A 359 -10.03 -24.68 -21.47
CA ALA A 359 -9.57 -25.58 -22.52
C ALA A 359 -9.32 -27.03 -22.03
N ASN A 360 -8.96 -27.23 -20.76
CA ASN A 360 -8.42 -28.52 -20.28
C ASN A 360 -9.22 -29.17 -19.15
N ALA A 361 -10.13 -28.46 -18.48
CA ALA A 361 -10.90 -28.94 -17.33
C ALA A 361 -11.56 -30.32 -17.55
N ALA A 362 -12.14 -30.55 -18.72
CA ALA A 362 -12.85 -31.79 -19.03
C ALA A 362 -11.96 -33.04 -18.91
N LYS A 363 -10.65 -32.92 -19.21
CA LYS A 363 -9.67 -34.02 -19.09
C LYS A 363 -9.47 -34.46 -17.64
N HIS A 364 -9.72 -33.57 -16.69
CA HIS A 364 -9.58 -33.82 -15.26
C HIS A 364 -10.94 -34.04 -14.56
N GLY A 365 -12.04 -34.17 -15.32
CA GLY A 365 -13.38 -34.35 -14.76
C GLY A 365 -13.99 -33.07 -14.16
N LEU A 366 -13.55 -31.91 -14.64
CA LEU A 366 -14.00 -30.59 -14.20
C LEU A 366 -14.91 -29.96 -15.25
N ASP A 367 -15.94 -29.25 -14.80
CA ASP A 367 -16.87 -28.51 -15.67
C ASP A 367 -16.54 -27.02 -15.64
N ALA A 368 -15.75 -26.56 -16.61
CA ALA A 368 -15.38 -25.16 -16.76
C ALA A 368 -16.52 -24.26 -17.28
N SER A 369 -17.63 -24.82 -17.79
CA SER A 369 -18.81 -24.01 -18.14
C SER A 369 -19.55 -23.50 -16.90
N ARG A 370 -19.26 -24.10 -15.74
CA ARG A 370 -19.77 -23.72 -14.42
C ARG A 370 -18.59 -23.46 -13.48
N LEU A 371 -17.77 -22.47 -13.84
CA LEU A 371 -16.58 -22.05 -13.10
C LEU A 371 -16.86 -20.82 -12.23
N ALA A 372 -16.54 -20.89 -10.94
CA ALA A 372 -16.44 -19.75 -10.04
C ALA A 372 -14.96 -19.51 -9.71
N LEU A 373 -14.62 -18.28 -9.36
CA LEU A 373 -13.31 -17.93 -8.82
C LEU A 373 -13.49 -17.39 -7.40
N GLY A 374 -12.57 -17.68 -6.51
CA GLY A 374 -12.66 -17.24 -5.13
C GLY A 374 -11.33 -17.27 -4.43
N GLY A 375 -11.30 -16.68 -3.25
CA GLY A 375 -10.12 -16.64 -2.43
C GLY A 375 -10.32 -15.80 -1.19
N ASP A 376 -9.33 -15.82 -0.32
CA ASP A 376 -9.33 -15.06 0.92
C ASP A 376 -8.22 -14.00 0.90
N SER A 377 -8.42 -12.87 1.57
CA SER A 377 -7.40 -11.82 1.70
C SER A 377 -6.79 -11.40 0.34
N ALA A 378 -5.49 -11.59 0.13
CA ALA A 378 -4.79 -11.37 -1.13
C ALA A 378 -5.34 -12.21 -2.31
N GLY A 379 -5.81 -13.44 -2.06
CA GLY A 379 -6.47 -14.27 -3.06
C GLY A 379 -7.83 -13.72 -3.49
N GLY A 380 -8.58 -13.10 -2.57
CA GLY A 380 -9.80 -12.36 -2.92
C GLY A 380 -9.53 -11.08 -3.73
N ASN A 381 -8.40 -10.43 -3.48
CA ASN A 381 -7.90 -9.33 -4.32
C ASN A 381 -7.60 -9.81 -5.75
N LEU A 382 -6.78 -10.87 -5.89
CA LEU A 382 -6.46 -11.48 -7.18
C LEU A 382 -7.71 -11.98 -7.92
N THR A 383 -8.67 -12.56 -7.20
CA THR A 383 -9.98 -12.95 -7.76
C THR A 383 -10.64 -11.75 -8.44
N THR A 384 -10.71 -10.62 -7.74
CA THR A 384 -11.39 -9.42 -8.24
C THR A 384 -10.63 -8.79 -9.41
N GLY A 385 -9.31 -8.69 -9.33
CA GLY A 385 -8.47 -8.23 -10.44
C GLY A 385 -8.62 -9.10 -11.69
N ALA A 386 -8.65 -10.42 -11.53
CA ALA A 386 -8.80 -11.35 -12.65
C ALA A 386 -10.17 -11.23 -13.31
N LEU A 387 -11.23 -11.06 -12.52
CA LEU A 387 -12.58 -10.81 -13.02
C LEU A 387 -12.68 -9.53 -13.84
N LEU A 388 -12.09 -8.44 -13.34
CA LEU A 388 -12.00 -7.16 -14.06
C LEU A 388 -11.26 -7.34 -15.39
N LYS A 389 -10.09 -7.96 -15.37
CA LYS A 389 -9.26 -8.16 -16.57
C LYS A 389 -9.95 -9.05 -17.60
N LEU A 390 -10.58 -10.15 -17.17
CA LEU A 390 -11.37 -11.01 -18.06
C LEU A 390 -12.56 -10.26 -18.65
N ARG A 391 -13.29 -9.46 -17.87
CA ARG A 391 -14.39 -8.63 -18.38
C ARG A 391 -13.90 -7.65 -19.44
N ASP A 392 -12.81 -6.93 -19.15
CA ASP A 392 -12.27 -5.89 -20.03
C ASP A 392 -11.67 -6.48 -21.31
N ASP A 393 -11.20 -7.74 -21.26
CA ASP A 393 -10.80 -8.53 -22.42
C ASP A 393 -12.00 -9.14 -23.20
N GLY A 394 -13.24 -8.87 -22.79
CA GLY A 394 -14.47 -9.40 -23.43
C GLY A 394 -14.81 -10.85 -23.04
N GLU A 395 -14.16 -11.38 -22.03
CA GLU A 395 -14.23 -12.78 -21.57
C GLU A 395 -14.94 -12.95 -20.22
N GLY A 396 -15.66 -11.92 -19.75
CA GLY A 396 -16.31 -11.92 -18.43
C GLY A 396 -17.29 -13.09 -18.20
N GLY A 397 -17.88 -13.63 -19.27
CA GLY A 397 -18.78 -14.80 -19.20
C GLY A 397 -18.11 -16.12 -18.84
N ARG A 398 -16.78 -16.16 -18.70
CA ARG A 398 -16.02 -17.37 -18.28
C ARG A 398 -16.17 -17.70 -16.79
N ILE A 399 -16.55 -16.73 -15.96
CA ILE A 399 -16.70 -16.90 -14.51
C ILE A 399 -18.13 -16.60 -14.10
N ALA A 400 -18.79 -17.58 -13.47
CA ALA A 400 -20.18 -17.49 -13.07
C ALA A 400 -20.41 -16.75 -11.74
N ALA A 401 -19.41 -16.72 -10.85
CA ALA A 401 -19.49 -16.06 -9.55
C ALA A 401 -18.10 -15.86 -8.90
N ALA A 402 -18.05 -14.91 -7.96
CA ALA A 402 -16.91 -14.64 -7.08
C ALA A 402 -17.21 -15.10 -5.63
N LEU A 403 -16.32 -15.88 -5.00
CA LEU A 403 -16.43 -16.29 -3.59
C LEU A 403 -15.25 -15.71 -2.79
N ASN A 404 -15.42 -14.54 -2.17
CA ASN A 404 -14.34 -13.87 -1.46
C ASN A 404 -14.55 -13.83 0.05
N TYR A 405 -13.45 -14.00 0.79
CA TYR A 405 -13.40 -13.79 2.24
C TYR A 405 -12.39 -12.68 2.56
N TYR A 406 -12.83 -11.63 3.26
CA TYR A 406 -12.02 -10.53 3.81
C TYR A 406 -10.90 -10.04 2.87
N ALA A 407 -11.24 -9.74 1.62
CA ALA A 407 -10.26 -9.38 0.60
C ALA A 407 -9.61 -8.01 0.86
N GLY A 408 -8.34 -7.85 0.49
CA GLY A 408 -7.65 -6.56 0.54
C GLY A 408 -7.93 -5.74 -0.72
N TYR A 409 -8.82 -4.76 -0.66
CA TYR A 409 -9.23 -3.98 -1.84
C TYR A 409 -8.51 -2.64 -2.00
N SER A 410 -7.76 -2.21 -0.98
CA SER A 410 -7.02 -0.96 -0.96
C SER A 410 -5.69 -1.10 -0.20
N PRO A 411 -4.63 -0.36 -0.59
CA PRO A 411 -3.43 -0.22 0.22
C PRO A 411 -3.68 0.50 1.55
N ASP A 412 -4.79 1.23 1.68
CA ASP A 412 -5.06 2.06 2.84
C ASP A 412 -6.09 1.42 3.77
N CYS A 413 -5.78 1.41 5.06
CA CYS A 413 -6.72 1.10 6.14
C CYS A 413 -7.04 2.38 6.89
N SER A 414 -8.30 2.57 7.29
CA SER A 414 -8.69 3.76 8.04
C SER A 414 -7.94 3.82 9.38
N PRO A 415 -7.68 5.03 9.93
CA PRO A 415 -7.03 5.16 11.23
C PRO A 415 -7.79 4.46 12.36
N HIS A 416 -9.13 4.37 12.27
CA HIS A 416 -9.93 3.64 13.25
C HIS A 416 -9.65 2.13 13.19
N SER A 417 -9.73 1.55 11.99
CA SER A 417 -9.47 0.13 11.78
C SER A 417 -8.03 -0.26 12.16
N ARG A 418 -7.05 0.57 11.78
CA ARG A 418 -5.63 0.38 12.15
C ARG A 418 -5.42 0.32 13.67
N ARG A 419 -6.01 1.25 14.43
CA ARG A 419 -5.85 1.29 15.91
C ARG A 419 -6.63 0.20 16.64
N ARG A 420 -7.70 -0.31 16.04
CA ARG A 420 -8.63 -1.23 16.70
C ARG A 420 -8.41 -2.71 16.38
N TYR A 421 -8.02 -3.01 15.14
CA TYR A 421 -7.96 -4.37 14.60
C TYR A 421 -6.65 -4.67 13.85
N GLY A 422 -5.73 -3.71 13.77
CA GLY A 422 -4.46 -3.82 13.05
C GLY A 422 -3.23 -3.64 13.95
N THR A 423 -3.31 -4.07 15.21
CA THR A 423 -2.22 -4.00 16.20
C THR A 423 -1.27 -5.19 16.10
N ASP A 424 -0.18 -5.16 16.87
CA ASP A 424 0.82 -6.24 16.97
C ASP A 424 0.31 -7.52 17.69
N THR A 425 -0.88 -7.44 18.28
CA THR A 425 -1.59 -8.57 18.90
C THR A 425 -2.67 -9.18 17.99
N ASP A 426 -2.96 -8.54 16.85
CA ASP A 426 -3.90 -9.06 15.87
C ASP A 426 -3.21 -10.04 14.91
N MET A 427 -4.00 -10.92 14.29
CA MET A 427 -3.50 -11.88 13.28
C MET A 427 -2.88 -11.19 12.05
N LEU A 428 -3.33 -9.98 11.74
CA LEU A 428 -2.80 -9.14 10.68
C LEU A 428 -2.70 -7.70 11.20
N SER A 429 -1.48 -7.19 11.30
CA SER A 429 -1.24 -5.80 11.68
C SER A 429 -1.33 -4.84 10.47
N ALA A 430 -1.60 -3.57 10.75
CA ALA A 430 -1.57 -2.52 9.73
C ALA A 430 -0.16 -2.35 9.11
N ALA A 431 0.89 -2.56 9.90
CA ALA A 431 2.28 -2.49 9.43
C ALA A 431 2.62 -3.64 8.47
N GLU A 432 2.08 -4.84 8.72
CA GLU A 432 2.20 -5.97 7.79
C GLU A 432 1.47 -5.71 6.48
N ILE A 433 0.27 -5.09 6.52
CA ILE A 433 -0.44 -4.67 5.30
C ILE A 433 0.43 -3.73 4.46
N ASP A 434 0.98 -2.68 5.09
CA ASP A 434 1.85 -1.73 4.40
C ASP A 434 3.07 -2.46 3.79
N THR A 435 3.64 -3.44 4.50
CA THR A 435 4.74 -4.28 4.01
C THR A 435 4.33 -5.14 2.81
N PHE A 436 3.21 -5.85 2.88
CA PHE A 436 2.73 -6.70 1.78
C PHE A 436 2.47 -5.89 0.52
N TRP A 437 1.83 -4.74 0.62
CA TRP A 437 1.61 -3.85 -0.52
C TRP A 437 2.93 -3.36 -1.13
N ASN A 438 3.92 -3.00 -0.31
CA ASN A 438 5.22 -2.55 -0.79
C ASN A 438 6.03 -3.67 -1.48
N GLN A 439 5.83 -4.94 -1.09
CA GLN A 439 6.46 -6.08 -1.77
C GLN A 439 5.70 -6.52 -3.03
N TYR A 440 4.37 -6.40 -3.02
CA TYR A 440 3.52 -6.77 -4.14
C TYR A 440 3.66 -5.80 -5.32
N ILE A 441 3.73 -4.50 -5.04
CA ILE A 441 3.73 -3.47 -6.08
C ILE A 441 5.13 -3.31 -6.71
N SER A 442 5.18 -3.35 -8.04
CA SER A 442 6.41 -3.16 -8.82
C SER A 442 6.83 -1.69 -8.88
N ARG A 443 5.90 -0.80 -9.24
CA ARG A 443 6.12 0.64 -9.38
C ARG A 443 5.08 1.41 -8.59
N SER A 444 5.44 2.58 -8.06
CA SER A 444 4.52 3.43 -7.29
C SER A 444 3.22 3.75 -8.04
N ALA A 445 3.28 3.91 -9.37
CA ALA A 445 2.11 4.13 -10.22
C ALA A 445 1.11 2.95 -10.21
N ASP A 446 1.59 1.71 -10.07
CA ASP A 446 0.75 0.52 -10.07
C ASP A 446 -0.10 0.41 -8.79
N ARG A 447 0.25 1.14 -7.73
CA ARG A 447 -0.49 1.17 -6.45
C ARG A 447 -1.92 1.68 -6.60
N ASN A 448 -2.18 2.45 -7.65
CA ASN A 448 -3.51 2.97 -7.99
C ASN A 448 -4.11 2.32 -9.25
N ASP A 449 -3.49 1.24 -9.76
CA ASP A 449 -4.07 0.47 -10.87
C ASP A 449 -5.36 -0.21 -10.39
N PRO A 450 -6.52 0.00 -11.05
CA PRO A 450 -7.78 -0.65 -10.73
C PRO A 450 -7.75 -2.17 -10.55
N TYR A 451 -6.85 -2.87 -11.25
CA TYR A 451 -6.76 -4.33 -11.16
C TYR A 451 -6.06 -4.81 -9.87
N ALA A 452 -5.27 -3.95 -9.22
CA ALA A 452 -4.71 -4.19 -7.89
C ALA A 452 -5.54 -3.50 -6.81
N HIS A 453 -5.91 -2.23 -7.01
CA HIS A 453 -6.69 -1.40 -6.09
C HIS A 453 -8.18 -1.41 -6.47
N GLY A 454 -8.86 -2.51 -6.16
CA GLY A 454 -10.25 -2.74 -6.59
C GLY A 454 -11.26 -1.64 -6.20
N LEU A 455 -11.04 -0.90 -5.10
CA LEU A 455 -11.94 0.22 -4.74
C LEU A 455 -11.94 1.35 -5.79
N LEU A 456 -10.89 1.48 -6.60
CA LEU A 456 -10.79 2.45 -7.69
C LEU A 456 -11.43 1.95 -9.00
N ALA A 457 -11.71 0.65 -9.12
CA ALA A 457 -12.16 0.05 -10.39
C ALA A 457 -13.59 0.44 -10.80
N ASP A 458 -13.91 0.34 -12.08
CA ASP A 458 -15.31 0.17 -12.49
C ASP A 458 -15.67 -1.31 -12.31
N VAL A 459 -16.71 -1.60 -11.52
CA VAL A 459 -17.15 -2.97 -11.21
C VAL A 459 -18.43 -3.37 -11.96
N GLY A 460 -18.94 -2.53 -12.85
CA GLY A 460 -20.08 -2.87 -13.69
C GLY A 460 -19.83 -4.11 -14.55
N GLY A 461 -20.85 -4.95 -14.71
CA GLY A 461 -20.77 -6.16 -15.56
C GLY A 461 -19.94 -7.31 -14.99
N LEU A 462 -19.45 -7.22 -13.74
CA LEU A 462 -18.86 -8.36 -13.04
C LEU A 462 -19.92 -9.40 -12.64
N PRO A 463 -19.54 -10.68 -12.47
CA PRO A 463 -20.46 -11.71 -12.00
C PRO A 463 -20.88 -11.50 -10.54
N PRO A 464 -21.90 -12.21 -10.02
CA PRO A 464 -22.32 -12.08 -8.63
C PRO A 464 -21.22 -12.43 -7.61
N PHE A 465 -21.19 -11.72 -6.49
CA PHE A 465 -20.22 -11.89 -5.41
C PHE A 465 -20.85 -12.48 -4.15
N PHE A 466 -20.10 -13.32 -3.46
CA PHE A 466 -20.20 -13.50 -2.03
C PHE A 466 -19.00 -12.82 -1.36
N ILE A 467 -19.26 -12.06 -0.29
CA ILE A 467 -18.23 -11.39 0.50
C ILE A 467 -18.45 -11.74 1.98
N GLY A 468 -17.57 -12.59 2.51
CA GLY A 468 -17.48 -12.89 3.94
C GLY A 468 -16.58 -11.91 4.66
N VAL A 469 -17.08 -11.20 5.68
CA VAL A 469 -16.38 -10.12 6.39
C VAL A 469 -16.24 -10.46 7.86
N GLY A 470 -15.01 -10.43 8.39
CA GLY A 470 -14.80 -10.48 9.84
C GLY A 470 -15.12 -9.13 10.49
N GLU A 471 -15.90 -9.11 11.59
CA GLU A 471 -16.22 -7.88 12.33
C GLU A 471 -14.98 -7.21 12.95
N CYS A 472 -13.99 -8.02 13.35
CA CYS A 472 -12.78 -7.60 14.03
C CYS A 472 -11.55 -7.64 13.11
N ASP A 473 -11.73 -7.33 11.83
CA ASP A 473 -10.68 -7.35 10.81
C ASP A 473 -10.29 -5.92 10.40
N VAL A 474 -8.99 -5.65 10.33
CA VAL A 474 -8.44 -4.39 9.81
C VAL A 474 -8.91 -4.07 8.38
N LEU A 475 -9.24 -5.09 7.57
CA LEU A 475 -9.76 -4.97 6.21
C LEU A 475 -11.30 -4.90 6.11
N ALA A 476 -12.02 -4.95 7.24
CA ALA A 476 -13.49 -5.05 7.25
C ALA A 476 -14.16 -3.88 6.50
N GLU A 477 -13.72 -2.66 6.76
CA GLU A 477 -14.28 -1.45 6.14
C GLU A 477 -14.12 -1.47 4.61
N GLN A 478 -13.00 -1.98 4.10
CA GLN A 478 -12.75 -2.07 2.65
C GLN A 478 -13.69 -3.07 1.98
N ASN A 479 -13.98 -4.18 2.64
CA ASN A 479 -14.89 -5.21 2.13
C ASN A 479 -16.34 -4.69 2.08
N LEU A 480 -16.76 -3.94 3.11
CA LEU A 480 -18.06 -3.27 3.11
C LEU A 480 -18.14 -2.19 2.03
N ALA A 481 -17.06 -1.43 1.81
CA ALA A 481 -16.99 -0.44 0.74
C ALA A 481 -17.10 -1.09 -0.65
N MET A 482 -16.39 -2.19 -0.89
CA MET A 482 -16.49 -2.94 -2.14
C MET A 482 -17.90 -3.51 -2.36
N ALA A 483 -18.52 -4.07 -1.32
CA ALA A 483 -19.90 -4.55 -1.40
C ALA A 483 -20.88 -3.43 -1.79
N GLY A 484 -20.76 -2.26 -1.16
CA GLY A 484 -21.57 -1.08 -1.51
C GLY A 484 -21.36 -0.65 -2.96
N LYS A 485 -20.11 -0.69 -3.44
CA LYS A 485 -19.75 -0.37 -4.83
C LYS A 485 -20.37 -1.36 -5.82
N LEU A 486 -20.30 -2.66 -5.55
CA LEU A 486 -20.92 -3.71 -6.38
C LEU A 486 -22.45 -3.53 -6.44
N LEU A 487 -23.11 -3.29 -5.30
CA LEU A 487 -24.55 -3.00 -5.25
C LEU A 487 -24.92 -1.77 -6.07
N ALA A 488 -24.17 -0.68 -5.92
CA ALA A 488 -24.42 0.57 -6.64
C ALA A 488 -24.26 0.42 -8.16
N SER A 489 -23.39 -0.48 -8.61
CA SER A 489 -23.20 -0.83 -10.03
C SER A 489 -24.18 -1.90 -10.55
N GLY A 490 -25.16 -2.33 -9.74
CA GLY A 490 -26.14 -3.34 -10.13
C GLY A 490 -25.61 -4.78 -10.16
N VAL A 491 -24.44 -5.04 -9.59
CA VAL A 491 -23.88 -6.39 -9.45
C VAL A 491 -24.52 -7.07 -8.24
N GLY A 492 -24.99 -8.31 -8.42
CA GLY A 492 -25.54 -9.09 -7.31
C GLY A 492 -24.45 -9.38 -6.27
N VAL A 493 -24.69 -9.05 -5.00
CA VAL A 493 -23.75 -9.36 -3.92
C VAL A 493 -24.46 -9.85 -2.67
N GLU A 494 -23.91 -10.91 -2.08
CA GLU A 494 -24.29 -11.44 -0.78
C GLU A 494 -23.18 -11.13 0.22
N VAL A 495 -23.49 -10.32 1.23
CA VAL A 495 -22.54 -9.93 2.28
C VAL A 495 -22.89 -10.66 3.56
N LYS A 496 -21.89 -11.27 4.19
CA LYS A 496 -22.02 -11.90 5.51
C LYS A 496 -20.99 -11.30 6.46
N LEU A 497 -21.45 -10.65 7.51
CA LEU A 497 -20.61 -10.17 8.60
C LEU A 497 -20.57 -11.24 9.70
N TYR A 498 -19.37 -11.61 10.14
CA TYR A 498 -19.14 -12.61 11.18
C TYR A 498 -18.68 -11.91 12.47
N PRO A 499 -19.55 -11.79 13.49
CA PRO A 499 -19.22 -11.12 14.74
C PRO A 499 -18.05 -11.77 15.46
N GLY A 500 -17.15 -10.98 16.04
CA GLY A 500 -15.97 -11.48 16.76
C GLY A 500 -14.92 -12.19 15.89
N ALA A 501 -15.09 -12.25 14.56
CA ALA A 501 -14.14 -12.86 13.65
C ALA A 501 -13.09 -11.83 13.18
N PRO A 502 -11.79 -12.11 13.31
CA PRO A 502 -10.70 -11.29 12.80
C PRO A 502 -10.25 -11.71 11.40
N HIS A 503 -9.15 -11.14 10.91
CA HIS A 503 -8.50 -11.57 9.68
C HIS A 503 -8.11 -13.07 9.74
N SER A 504 -8.11 -13.76 8.60
CA SER A 504 -7.73 -15.18 8.49
C SER A 504 -8.65 -16.19 9.22
N PHE A 505 -9.83 -15.77 9.69
CA PHE A 505 -10.64 -16.61 10.59
C PHE A 505 -11.14 -17.93 9.98
N ILE A 506 -11.29 -18.06 8.65
CA ILE A 506 -11.77 -19.33 8.05
C ILE A 506 -10.74 -20.46 8.19
N GLU A 507 -9.46 -20.13 8.41
CA GLU A 507 -8.40 -21.11 8.68
C GLU A 507 -8.68 -21.87 10.00
N ALA A 508 -9.43 -21.26 10.92
CA ALA A 508 -9.84 -21.86 12.19
C ALA A 508 -11.00 -22.86 12.07
N VAL A 509 -11.39 -23.29 10.86
CA VAL A 509 -12.54 -24.21 10.61
C VAL A 509 -12.52 -25.48 11.46
N SER A 510 -11.32 -25.94 11.83
CA SER A 510 -11.13 -27.12 12.67
C SER A 510 -11.71 -26.98 14.07
N VAL A 511 -11.76 -25.77 14.60
CA VAL A 511 -12.16 -25.48 15.98
C VAL A 511 -13.36 -24.53 16.02
N SER A 512 -13.40 -23.49 15.20
CA SER A 512 -14.40 -22.43 15.30
C SER A 512 -15.71 -22.73 14.58
N SER A 513 -16.82 -22.56 15.31
CA SER A 513 -18.18 -22.58 14.76
C SER A 513 -18.44 -21.45 13.77
N ILE A 514 -17.84 -20.27 14.00
CA ILE A 514 -17.96 -19.12 13.09
C ILE A 514 -17.24 -19.39 11.77
N ALA A 515 -16.05 -19.97 11.81
CA ALA A 515 -15.33 -20.38 10.60
C ALA A 515 -16.11 -21.44 9.80
N ARG A 516 -16.70 -22.43 10.48
CA ARG A 516 -17.58 -23.43 9.84
C ARG A 516 -18.79 -22.78 9.20
N GLN A 517 -19.46 -21.86 9.90
CA GLN A 517 -20.61 -21.12 9.37
C GLN A 517 -20.24 -20.32 8.13
N ALA A 518 -19.06 -19.69 8.10
CA ALA A 518 -18.61 -18.92 6.94
C ALA A 518 -18.41 -19.78 5.70
N LEU A 519 -17.82 -20.97 5.86
CA LEU A 519 -17.67 -21.91 4.75
C LEU A 519 -19.02 -22.53 4.33
N ASP A 520 -19.96 -22.72 5.26
CA ASP A 520 -21.32 -23.17 4.93
C ASP A 520 -22.12 -22.15 4.11
N ASP A 521 -22.02 -20.88 4.48
CA ASP A 521 -22.65 -19.77 3.75
C ASP A 521 -22.06 -19.63 2.34
N GLY A 522 -20.72 -19.67 2.22
CA GLY A 522 -20.05 -19.67 0.92
C GLY A 522 -20.40 -20.89 0.05
N ALA A 523 -20.44 -22.08 0.65
CA ALA A 523 -20.90 -23.28 -0.04
C ALA A 523 -22.38 -23.19 -0.45
N ALA A 524 -23.24 -22.58 0.36
CA ALA A 524 -24.63 -22.35 0.01
C ALA A 524 -24.78 -21.40 -1.17
N PHE A 525 -23.96 -20.34 -1.23
CA PHE A 525 -23.87 -19.45 -2.38
C PHE A 525 -23.48 -20.22 -3.65
N LEU A 526 -22.41 -21.03 -3.63
CA LEU A 526 -22.00 -21.84 -4.77
C LEU A 526 -23.07 -22.82 -5.24
N ARG A 527 -23.75 -23.52 -4.31
CA ARG A 527 -24.84 -24.44 -4.66
C ARG A 527 -25.99 -23.71 -5.35
N ARG A 528 -26.36 -22.51 -4.91
CA ARG A 528 -27.38 -21.68 -5.57
C ARG A 528 -26.92 -21.26 -6.98
N THR A 529 -25.70 -20.74 -7.10
CA THR A 529 -25.12 -20.31 -8.38
C THR A 529 -25.11 -21.44 -9.40
N PHE A 530 -24.71 -22.64 -9.00
CA PHE A 530 -24.60 -23.81 -9.90
C PHE A 530 -25.84 -24.70 -9.93
N LYS A 531 -26.92 -24.33 -9.22
CA LYS A 531 -28.17 -25.08 -9.12
C LYS A 531 -27.96 -26.53 -8.67
N ILE A 532 -27.08 -26.74 -7.70
CA ILE A 532 -26.81 -28.06 -7.10
C ILE A 532 -27.86 -28.32 -6.02
N GLY A 533 -28.61 -29.43 -6.13
CA GLY A 533 -29.60 -29.84 -5.13
C GLY A 533 -28.96 -30.10 -3.76
N ARG A 534 -29.70 -29.90 -2.66
CA ARG A 534 -29.20 -30.29 -1.32
C ARG A 534 -28.97 -31.81 -1.31
N ALA A 535 -27.76 -32.24 -0.96
CA ALA A 535 -27.56 -33.63 -0.57
C ALA A 535 -28.47 -33.93 0.64
N LEU A 536 -29.32 -34.94 0.52
CA LEU A 536 -30.04 -35.52 1.66
C LEU A 536 -28.98 -35.95 2.68
N SER A 537 -28.96 -35.29 3.84
CA SER A 537 -28.05 -35.60 4.93
C SER A 537 -28.14 -37.09 5.27
N ALA A 538 -27.04 -37.81 5.12
CA ALA A 538 -26.90 -39.15 5.68
C ALA A 538 -27.20 -39.08 7.18
N VAL A 539 -28.12 -39.94 7.60
CA VAL A 539 -28.51 -40.19 8.98
C VAL A 539 -27.24 -40.42 9.81
N ARG A 540 -27.04 -39.58 10.83
CA ARG A 540 -26.12 -39.91 11.92
C ARG A 540 -26.83 -40.95 12.79
N GLU A 541 -26.35 -42.19 12.77
CA GLU A 541 -26.53 -43.13 13.89
C GLU A 541 -25.49 -42.84 14.97
#